data_AF-A0A6B3R0H5-F1
#
_entry.id   AF-A0A6B3R0H5-F1
#
_cell.length_a   1.000
_cell.length_b   1.000
_cell.length_c   1.000
_cell.angle_alpha   90.00
_cell.angle_beta   90.00
_cell.angle_gamma   90.00
#
_symmetry.space_group_name_H-M   'P 1'
#
loop_
_entity.id
_entity.type
_entity.pdbx_description
1 polymer ?
#
loop_
_entity_poly.entity_id
_entity_poly.type
_entity_poly.pdbx_seq_one_letter_code
_entity_poly.pdbx_strand_id
1 'polypeptide(L)'
;MIKTKNIHAKKSGFKVPENYFETLETSVLSKLKSDACVKKSGFKTPEDYFANFKLETPSEEHQTRVIHLREWGKWVAAAAIVAFAIIGALYIDEISPNQDIQFSDLNNDMIERYLDTYLDNPEEFIDYENTSVNKLVDQNITTLEDNDIIEYLNDNLEDEDFDNE
;
A
#
# COMPACT_ATOMS: atom_id res chain seq x y z
N MET A 1 -6.37 64.02 0.77
CA MET A 1 -5.62 64.00 2.04
C MET A 1 -6.54 63.52 3.15
N ILE A 2 -6.30 62.34 3.72
CA ILE A 2 -7.02 61.84 4.91
C ILE A 2 -5.97 61.67 6.02
N LYS A 3 -6.08 62.47 7.09
CA LYS A 3 -5.21 62.38 8.27
C LYS A 3 -5.72 61.27 9.19
N THR A 4 -4.94 60.22 9.39
CA THR A 4 -5.19 59.18 10.40
C THR A 4 -4.74 59.67 11.78
N LYS A 5 -5.68 59.77 12.73
CA LYS A 5 -5.41 60.08 14.15
C LYS A 5 -4.98 58.81 14.87
N ASN A 6 -3.78 58.79 15.45
CA ASN A 6 -3.26 57.70 16.29
C ASN A 6 -4.01 57.60 17.63
N ILE A 7 -4.54 56.42 17.97
CA ILE A 7 -5.52 56.19 19.04
C ILE A 7 -4.95 55.54 20.33
N HIS A 8 -3.62 55.43 20.46
CA HIS A 8 -3.00 54.68 21.56
C HIS A 8 -2.15 55.55 22.49
N ALA A 9 -2.78 56.45 23.23
CA ALA A 9 -2.18 57.07 24.41
C ALA A 9 -3.10 56.93 25.63
N LYS A 10 -3.45 55.68 26.00
CA LYS A 10 -4.10 55.41 27.29
C LYS A 10 -3.05 55.53 28.40
N LYS A 11 -3.07 56.67 29.11
CA LYS A 11 -2.32 56.84 30.36
C LYS A 11 -2.83 55.79 31.36
N SER A 12 -1.95 54.89 31.81
CA SER A 12 -2.25 53.96 32.90
C SER A 12 -2.71 54.75 34.13
N GLY A 13 -3.87 54.42 34.70
CA GLY A 13 -4.47 55.12 35.84
C GLY A 13 -3.75 54.90 37.18
N PHE A 14 -2.70 54.08 37.20
CA PHE A 14 -1.91 53.79 38.39
C PHE A 14 -0.64 54.65 38.40
N LYS A 15 -0.47 55.43 39.47
CA LYS A 15 0.77 56.16 39.78
C LYS A 15 1.37 55.57 41.04
N VAL A 16 2.68 55.35 41.03
CA VAL A 16 3.42 55.01 42.24
C VAL A 16 3.76 56.29 43.00
N PRO A 17 3.89 56.22 44.34
CA PRO A 17 4.43 57.32 45.13
C PRO A 17 5.84 57.70 44.69
N GLU A 18 6.22 58.95 44.93
CA GLU A 18 7.57 59.44 44.73
C GLU A 18 8.56 58.61 45.55
N ASN A 19 9.71 58.27 44.97
CA ASN A 19 10.79 57.48 45.58
C ASN A 19 10.41 56.05 46.01
N TYR A 20 9.30 55.48 45.49
CA TYR A 20 8.88 54.11 45.79
C TYR A 20 9.99 53.09 45.49
N PHE A 21 10.56 53.12 44.28
CA PHE A 21 11.58 52.17 43.86
C PHE A 21 12.95 52.45 44.51
N GLU A 22 13.26 53.71 44.81
CA GLU A 22 14.51 54.11 45.45
C GLU A 22 14.58 53.64 46.91
N THR A 23 13.45 53.64 47.61
CA THR A 23 13.37 53.23 49.03
C THR A 23 12.99 51.77 49.22
N LEU A 24 12.57 51.08 48.16
CA LEU A 24 12.14 49.68 48.18
C LEU A 24 13.20 48.78 48.81
N GLU A 25 14.42 48.80 48.29
CA GLU A 25 15.51 47.92 48.74
C GLU A 25 15.80 48.10 50.24
N THR A 26 15.97 49.34 50.67
CA THR A 26 16.24 49.70 52.06
C THR A 26 15.08 49.31 52.99
N SER A 27 13.84 49.50 52.54
CA SER A 27 12.64 49.13 53.30
C SER A 27 12.48 47.61 53.48
N VAL A 28 12.83 46.83 52.46
CA VAL A 28 12.79 45.37 52.51
C VAL A 28 13.91 44.84 53.40
N LEU A 29 15.15 45.32 53.22
CA LEU A 29 16.30 44.89 54.01
C LEU A 29 16.17 45.26 55.49
N SER A 30 15.66 46.45 55.81
CA SER A 30 15.39 46.86 57.20
C SER A 30 14.34 45.96 57.86
N LYS A 31 13.30 45.55 57.13
CA LYS A 31 12.26 44.64 57.62
C LYS A 31 12.81 43.23 57.86
N LEU A 32 13.69 42.73 56.99
CA LEU A 32 14.36 41.43 57.14
C LEU A 32 15.37 41.41 58.31
N LYS A 33 16.09 42.52 58.54
CA LYS A 33 17.03 42.67 59.66
C LYS A 33 16.33 42.84 61.02
N SER A 34 15.02 43.05 61.05
CA SER A 34 14.28 43.12 62.31
C SER A 34 14.18 41.72 62.95
N ASP A 35 14.66 41.59 64.18
CA ASP A 35 14.64 40.37 65.00
C ASP A 35 13.26 39.69 65.13
N ALA A 36 12.19 40.43 64.83
CA ALA A 36 10.82 39.91 64.81
C ALA A 36 10.63 38.81 63.76
N CYS A 37 11.42 38.80 62.68
CA CYS A 37 11.33 37.79 61.61
C CYS A 37 12.06 36.49 61.96
N VAL A 38 13.15 36.55 62.74
CA VAL A 38 14.07 35.41 62.93
C VAL A 38 13.72 34.55 64.14
N LYS A 39 13.08 35.12 65.18
CA LYS A 39 12.86 34.41 66.46
C LYS A 39 11.75 33.35 66.43
N LYS A 40 10.89 33.34 65.41
CA LYS A 40 9.89 32.27 65.21
C LYS A 40 10.29 31.47 63.98
N SER A 41 11.14 30.48 64.20
CA SER A 41 11.44 29.43 63.23
C SER A 41 10.14 28.77 62.77
N GLY A 42 9.69 29.15 61.57
CA GLY A 42 8.64 28.48 60.81
C GLY A 42 7.22 28.52 61.38
N PHE A 43 6.27 28.17 60.54
CA PHE A 43 4.95 27.74 61.00
C PHE A 43 5.11 26.34 61.60
N LYS A 44 4.98 26.23 62.92
CA LYS A 44 4.83 24.92 63.56
C LYS A 44 3.41 24.42 63.33
N THR A 45 3.28 23.17 62.91
CA THR A 45 1.98 22.52 62.87
C THR A 45 1.42 22.41 64.29
N PRO A 46 0.09 22.49 64.47
CA PRO A 46 -0.54 22.17 65.75
C PRO A 46 -0.10 20.80 66.26
N GLU A 47 -0.14 20.64 67.58
CA GLU A 47 -0.01 19.34 68.22
C GLU A 47 -1.05 18.38 67.60
N ASP A 48 -0.64 17.16 67.27
CA ASP A 48 -1.47 16.12 66.67
C ASP A 48 -2.00 16.35 65.23
N TYR A 49 -1.51 17.37 64.50
CA TYR A 49 -1.92 17.62 63.10
C TYR A 49 -1.81 16.37 62.21
N PHE A 50 -0.72 15.62 62.34
CA PHE A 50 -0.50 14.39 61.56
C PHE A 50 -1.07 13.13 62.22
N ALA A 51 -1.47 13.19 63.50
CA ALA A 51 -1.98 12.02 64.22
C ALA A 51 -3.35 11.57 63.68
N ASN A 52 -4.16 12.52 63.22
CA ASN A 52 -5.49 12.26 62.66
C ASN A 52 -5.52 12.39 61.12
N PHE A 53 -4.35 12.52 60.48
CA PHE A 53 -4.29 12.62 59.03
C PHE A 53 -4.63 11.26 58.41
N LYS A 54 -5.84 11.16 57.85
CA LYS A 54 -6.27 10.04 57.03
C LYS A 54 -6.41 10.52 55.60
N LEU A 55 -5.68 9.89 54.69
CA LEU A 55 -5.85 10.10 53.28
C LEU A 55 -7.15 9.39 52.87
N GLU A 56 -8.23 10.14 52.71
CA GLU A 56 -9.43 9.63 52.04
C GLU A 56 -9.09 9.50 50.56
N THR A 57 -8.49 8.37 50.17
CA THR A 57 -8.47 8.00 48.77
C THR A 57 -9.91 7.74 48.37
N PRO A 58 -10.42 8.33 47.27
CA PRO A 58 -11.73 7.94 46.76
C PRO A 58 -11.69 6.44 46.48
N SER A 59 -12.23 5.66 47.40
CA SER A 59 -12.46 4.22 47.26
C SER A 59 -13.69 4.02 46.40
N GLU A 60 -13.75 4.71 45.27
CA GLU A 60 -14.52 4.17 44.18
C GLU A 60 -13.61 3.14 43.53
N GLU A 61 -13.92 1.87 43.78
CA GLU A 61 -13.50 0.78 42.92
C GLU A 61 -14.09 1.04 41.53
N HIS A 62 -13.51 1.99 40.79
CA HIS A 62 -13.68 2.03 39.36
C HIS A 62 -13.03 0.76 38.86
N GLN A 63 -13.88 -0.24 38.67
CA GLN A 63 -13.57 -1.47 37.96
C GLN A 63 -13.04 -1.02 36.60
N THR A 64 -11.72 -0.87 36.48
CA THR A 64 -11.12 -0.66 35.17
C THR A 64 -11.54 -1.88 34.37
N ARG A 65 -12.25 -1.66 33.27
CA ARG A 65 -12.69 -2.76 32.41
C ARG A 65 -11.43 -3.32 31.75
N VAL A 66 -10.77 -4.23 32.46
CA VAL A 66 -9.60 -4.94 31.95
C VAL A 66 -10.11 -5.90 30.89
N ILE A 67 -9.92 -5.53 29.63
CA ILE A 67 -10.25 -6.39 28.50
C ILE A 67 -9.13 -7.40 28.41
N HIS A 68 -9.42 -8.66 28.75
CA HIS A 68 -8.45 -9.73 28.58
C HIS A 68 -8.14 -9.93 27.09
N LEU A 69 -6.85 -9.96 26.74
CA LEU A 69 -6.41 -10.15 25.37
C LEU A 69 -6.72 -11.59 24.95
N ARG A 70 -7.68 -11.77 24.03
CA ARG A 70 -8.07 -13.10 23.55
C ARG A 70 -7.05 -13.60 22.53
N GLU A 71 -6.19 -14.52 22.95
CA GLU A 71 -5.09 -15.08 22.14
C GLU A 71 -5.54 -15.86 20.90
N TRP A 72 -6.84 -16.16 20.78
CA TRP A 72 -7.39 -16.90 19.66
C TRP A 72 -7.41 -16.14 18.33
N GLY A 73 -7.08 -14.84 18.32
CA GLY A 73 -6.99 -14.05 17.09
C GLY A 73 -6.08 -14.68 16.02
N LYS A 74 -4.97 -15.33 16.43
CA LYS A 74 -4.06 -16.01 15.50
C LYS A 74 -4.70 -17.23 14.83
N TRP A 75 -5.50 -17.97 15.58
CA TRP A 75 -6.21 -19.14 15.09
C TRP A 75 -7.41 -18.76 14.23
N VAL A 76 -8.09 -17.66 14.56
CA VAL A 76 -9.14 -17.08 13.71
C VAL A 76 -8.57 -16.62 12.38
N ALA A 77 -7.40 -15.95 12.38
CA ALA A 77 -6.73 -15.55 11.14
C ALA A 77 -6.35 -16.77 10.28
N ALA A 78 -5.76 -17.81 10.88
CA ALA A 78 -5.42 -19.04 10.17
C ALA A 78 -6.68 -19.76 9.63
N ALA A 79 -7.74 -19.87 10.43
CA ALA A 79 -8.99 -20.50 10.02
C ALA A 79 -9.68 -19.70 8.89
N ALA A 80 -9.62 -18.38 8.91
CA ALA A 80 -10.17 -17.54 7.85
C ALA A 80 -9.44 -17.74 6.52
N ILE A 81 -8.10 -17.82 6.53
CA ILE A 81 -7.30 -18.10 5.33
C ILE A 81 -7.70 -19.46 4.74
N VAL A 82 -7.80 -20.49 5.58
CA VAL A 82 -8.22 -21.84 5.13
C VAL A 82 -9.65 -21.83 4.60
N ALA A 83 -10.58 -21.15 5.26
CA ALA A 83 -11.97 -21.04 4.82
C ALA A 83 -12.06 -20.32 3.46
N PHE A 84 -11.34 -19.21 3.27
CA PHE A 84 -11.29 -18.53 1.98
C PHE A 84 -10.65 -19.37 0.88
N ALA A 85 -9.63 -20.17 1.18
CA ALA A 85 -9.05 -21.10 0.22
C ALA A 85 -10.03 -22.20 -0.19
N ILE A 86 -10.79 -22.75 0.76
CA ILE A 86 -11.84 -23.76 0.48
C ILE A 86 -12.97 -23.15 -0.34
N ILE A 87 -13.46 -21.98 0.03
CA ILE A 87 -14.50 -21.26 -0.74
C ILE A 87 -13.98 -20.95 -2.14
N GLY A 88 -12.75 -20.43 -2.26
CA GLY A 88 -12.09 -20.18 -3.53
C GLY A 88 -12.03 -21.44 -4.40
N ALA A 89 -11.64 -22.59 -3.82
CA ALA A 89 -11.58 -23.87 -4.53
C ALA A 89 -12.95 -24.40 -4.97
N LEU A 90 -14.02 -24.15 -4.20
CA LEU A 90 -15.38 -24.57 -4.57
C LEU A 90 -16.02 -23.68 -5.64
N TYR A 91 -15.62 -22.40 -5.72
CA TYR A 91 -16.19 -21.42 -6.64
C TYR A 91 -15.24 -21.02 -7.78
N ILE A 92 -14.11 -21.72 -7.93
CA ILE A 92 -13.11 -21.39 -8.96
C ILE A 92 -13.64 -21.57 -10.38
N ASP A 93 -14.51 -22.57 -10.60
CA ASP A 93 -15.12 -22.86 -11.90
C ASP A 93 -16.12 -21.79 -12.36
N GLU A 94 -16.76 -21.05 -11.44
CA GLU A 94 -17.67 -19.93 -11.77
C GLU A 94 -16.90 -18.65 -12.14
N ILE A 95 -15.73 -18.44 -11.53
CA ILE A 95 -14.88 -17.26 -11.75
C ILE A 95 -13.97 -17.43 -12.96
N SER A 96 -13.53 -18.65 -13.23
CA SER A 96 -12.69 -18.99 -14.38
C SER A 96 -13.39 -20.08 -15.18
N PRO A 97 -14.40 -19.72 -16.01
CA PRO A 97 -14.98 -20.68 -16.93
C PRO A 97 -13.85 -21.24 -17.80
N ASN A 98 -13.67 -22.57 -17.78
CA ASN A 98 -12.78 -23.23 -18.71
C ASN A 98 -13.22 -22.83 -20.12
N GLN A 99 -12.43 -21.99 -20.76
CA GLN A 99 -12.61 -21.69 -22.17
C GLN A 99 -12.15 -22.94 -22.90
N ASP A 100 -13.12 -23.74 -23.35
CA ASP A 100 -12.85 -24.85 -24.25
C ASP A 100 -12.50 -24.25 -25.61
N ILE A 101 -11.19 -24.02 -25.83
CA ILE A 101 -10.68 -23.36 -27.03
C ILE A 101 -10.91 -24.30 -28.22
N GLN A 102 -11.81 -23.92 -29.13
CA GLN A 102 -12.10 -24.67 -30.35
C GLN A 102 -11.44 -23.99 -31.55
N PHE A 103 -11.18 -24.74 -32.63
CA PHE A 103 -10.64 -24.17 -33.87
C PHE A 103 -11.54 -23.07 -34.46
N SER A 104 -12.85 -23.10 -34.18
CA SER A 104 -13.79 -22.06 -34.59
C SER A 104 -13.56 -20.70 -33.92
N ASP A 105 -12.82 -20.66 -32.81
CA ASP A 105 -12.51 -19.43 -32.07
C ASP A 105 -11.32 -18.69 -32.68
N LEU A 106 -10.65 -19.29 -33.67
CA LEU A 106 -9.51 -18.71 -34.36
C LEU A 106 -10.02 -17.72 -35.44
N ASN A 107 -9.83 -16.43 -35.20
CA ASN A 107 -10.13 -15.39 -36.17
C ASN A 107 -8.94 -15.14 -37.12
N ASN A 108 -9.25 -14.65 -38.33
CA ASN A 108 -8.24 -14.37 -39.34
C ASN A 108 -7.12 -13.44 -38.85
N ASP A 109 -7.44 -12.39 -38.08
CA ASP A 109 -6.44 -11.48 -37.53
C ASP A 109 -5.39 -12.20 -36.66
N MET A 110 -5.80 -13.22 -35.90
CA MET A 110 -4.87 -14.03 -35.10
C MET A 110 -3.99 -14.91 -35.99
N ILE A 111 -4.59 -15.51 -37.04
CA ILE A 111 -3.87 -16.33 -38.02
C ILE A 111 -2.85 -15.49 -38.77
N GLU A 112 -3.25 -14.34 -39.28
CA GLU A 112 -2.40 -13.40 -40.02
C GLU A 112 -1.23 -12.94 -39.14
N ARG A 113 -1.50 -12.50 -37.91
CA ARG A 113 -0.44 -12.08 -37.00
C ARG A 113 0.51 -13.21 -36.63
N TYR A 114 -0.02 -14.42 -36.44
CA TYR A 114 0.80 -15.59 -36.19
C TYR A 114 1.71 -15.85 -37.40
N LEU A 115 1.15 -15.90 -38.60
CA LEU A 115 1.91 -16.07 -39.83
C LEU A 115 2.96 -14.96 -39.98
N ASP A 116 2.61 -13.69 -39.85
CA ASP A 116 3.56 -12.57 -39.93
C ASP A 116 4.71 -12.67 -38.92
N THR A 117 4.43 -13.15 -37.71
CA THR A 117 5.45 -13.27 -36.65
C THR A 117 6.47 -14.37 -36.95
N TYR A 118 6.08 -15.35 -37.76
CA TYR A 118 6.74 -16.65 -37.80
C TYR A 118 7.08 -17.13 -39.24
N LEU A 119 6.56 -16.47 -40.28
CA LEU A 119 6.82 -16.74 -41.70
C LEU A 119 8.26 -16.49 -42.11
N ASP A 120 9.00 -15.67 -41.35
CA ASP A 120 10.40 -15.36 -41.65
C ASP A 120 11.33 -16.57 -41.43
N ASN A 121 10.89 -17.60 -40.69
CA ASN A 121 11.69 -18.81 -40.44
C ASN A 121 10.85 -20.10 -40.36
N PRO A 122 10.33 -20.60 -41.50
CA PRO A 122 9.46 -21.77 -41.54
C PRO A 122 10.16 -23.07 -41.13
N GLU A 123 11.50 -23.11 -41.16
CA GLU A 123 12.29 -24.26 -40.70
C GLU A 123 12.19 -24.48 -39.17
N GLU A 124 11.74 -23.48 -38.41
CA GLU A 124 11.49 -23.61 -36.97
C GLU A 124 10.13 -24.28 -36.64
N PHE A 125 9.23 -24.39 -37.63
CA PHE A 125 7.86 -24.90 -37.45
C PHE A 125 7.70 -26.40 -37.66
N ILE A 126 8.40 -26.94 -38.65
CA ILE A 126 8.32 -28.35 -38.96
C ILE A 126 9.57 -28.96 -38.39
N ASP A 127 9.44 -29.56 -37.21
CA ASP A 127 10.38 -30.56 -36.75
C ASP A 127 10.27 -31.77 -37.69
N TYR A 128 10.94 -31.63 -38.84
CA TYR A 128 10.86 -32.58 -39.93
C TYR A 128 11.37 -33.94 -39.46
N GLU A 129 12.38 -33.98 -38.57
CA GLU A 129 12.89 -35.24 -38.08
C GLU A 129 11.95 -35.94 -37.09
N ASN A 130 11.23 -35.20 -36.24
CA ASN A 130 10.47 -35.82 -35.13
C ASN A 130 8.94 -35.83 -35.32
N THR A 131 8.42 -35.26 -36.41
CA THR A 131 6.98 -35.30 -36.72
C THR A 131 6.62 -36.41 -37.71
N SER A 132 5.34 -36.79 -37.74
CA SER A 132 4.83 -37.75 -38.74
C SER A 132 4.83 -37.18 -40.18
N VAL A 133 5.18 -35.90 -40.35
CA VAL A 133 5.22 -35.21 -41.64
C VAL A 133 6.28 -35.84 -42.54
N ASN A 134 7.47 -36.13 -42.04
CA ASN A 134 8.54 -36.74 -42.84
C ASN A 134 8.17 -38.11 -43.38
N LYS A 135 7.51 -38.96 -42.56
CA LYS A 135 6.99 -40.24 -43.04
C LYS A 135 5.94 -40.08 -44.15
N LEU A 136 5.07 -39.07 -44.05
CA LEU A 136 4.05 -38.80 -45.07
C LEU A 136 4.67 -38.20 -46.34
N VAL A 137 5.68 -37.34 -46.20
CA VAL A 137 6.43 -36.76 -47.31
C VAL A 137 7.22 -37.85 -48.04
N ASP A 138 7.97 -38.68 -47.33
CA ASP A 138 8.70 -39.82 -47.90
C ASP A 138 7.76 -40.79 -48.63
N GLN A 139 6.61 -41.11 -48.02
CA GLN A 139 5.62 -41.97 -48.65
C GLN A 139 5.08 -41.35 -49.94
N ASN A 140 4.66 -40.09 -49.90
CA ASN A 140 4.17 -39.38 -51.09
C ASN A 140 5.23 -39.29 -52.19
N ILE A 141 6.49 -39.02 -51.85
CA ILE A 141 7.61 -38.98 -52.81
C ILE A 141 7.83 -40.35 -53.44
N THR A 142 7.72 -41.45 -52.67
CA THR A 142 7.88 -42.81 -53.22
C THR A 142 6.71 -43.28 -54.08
N THR A 143 5.52 -42.69 -53.92
CA THR A 143 4.32 -43.03 -54.70
C THR A 143 4.05 -42.07 -55.84
N LEU A 144 4.84 -41.00 -55.97
CA LEU A 144 4.67 -39.99 -57.00
C LEU A 144 5.11 -40.57 -58.36
N GLU A 145 4.20 -40.59 -59.33
CA GLU A 145 4.52 -41.04 -60.68
C GLU A 145 5.13 -39.89 -61.48
N ASP A 146 6.12 -40.20 -62.33
CA ASP A 146 6.81 -39.20 -63.15
C ASP A 146 5.85 -38.37 -64.01
N ASN A 147 4.74 -38.97 -64.48
CA ASN A 147 3.75 -38.26 -65.28
C ASN A 147 3.04 -37.15 -64.50
N ASP A 148 2.75 -37.36 -63.21
CA ASP A 148 2.10 -36.35 -62.36
C ASP A 148 3.04 -35.15 -62.16
N ILE A 149 4.35 -35.41 -62.06
CA ILE A 149 5.37 -34.36 -61.98
C ILE A 149 5.44 -33.57 -63.29
N ILE A 150 5.43 -34.25 -64.43
CA ILE A 150 5.49 -33.61 -65.75
C ILE A 150 4.21 -32.80 -66.04
N GLU A 151 3.04 -33.30 -65.67
CA GLU A 151 1.78 -32.58 -65.81
C GLU A 151 1.77 -31.31 -64.96
N TYR A 152 2.15 -31.41 -63.68
CA TYR A 152 2.28 -30.24 -62.81
C TYR A 152 3.29 -29.22 -63.34
N LEU A 153 4.47 -29.67 -63.80
CA LEU A 153 5.48 -28.77 -64.34
C LEU A 153 4.99 -28.09 -65.61
N ASN A 154 4.30 -28.78 -66.51
CA ASN A 154 3.75 -28.15 -67.72
C ASN A 154 2.67 -27.11 -67.38
N ASP A 155 1.74 -27.45 -66.47
CA ASP A 155 0.68 -26.53 -66.05
C ASP A 155 1.22 -25.25 -65.39
N ASN A 156 2.34 -25.35 -64.66
CA ASN A 156 2.95 -24.19 -63.98
C ASN A 156 4.05 -23.50 -64.81
N LEU A 157 4.59 -24.14 -65.84
CA LEU A 157 5.55 -23.51 -66.78
C LEU A 157 4.85 -22.72 -67.88
N GLU A 158 3.58 -23.01 -68.21
CA GLU A 158 2.80 -22.19 -69.15
C GLU A 158 2.49 -20.77 -68.59
N ASP A 159 2.52 -20.59 -67.27
CA ASP A 159 2.30 -19.29 -66.61
C ASP A 159 3.60 -18.47 -66.41
N GLU A 160 4.78 -19.09 -66.50
CA GLU A 160 6.08 -18.40 -66.55
C GLU A 160 6.56 -18.28 -68.01
N ASP A 161 5.81 -17.55 -68.83
CA ASP A 161 6.39 -16.92 -70.02
C ASP A 161 7.48 -15.96 -69.52
N PHE A 162 8.72 -16.45 -69.52
CA PHE A 162 9.89 -15.59 -69.45
C PHE A 162 9.84 -14.70 -70.68
N ASP A 163 9.36 -13.47 -70.50
CA ASP A 163 9.63 -12.32 -71.36
C ASP A 163 11.16 -12.10 -71.42
N ASN A 164 11.84 -12.98 -72.17
CA ASN A 164 13.21 -12.82 -72.59
C ASN A 164 13.19 -12.26 -74.01
N GLU A 165 13.23 -10.92 -74.05
CA GLU A 165 13.70 -10.02 -75.13
C GLU A 165 13.01 -10.07 -76.51
#